data_AF-A0A5C9E4D5-F1
#
_entry.id   AF-A0A5C9E4D5-F1
#
_cell.length_a   1.000
_cell.length_b   1.000
_cell.length_c   1.000
_cell.angle_alpha   90.00
_cell.angle_beta   90.00
_cell.angle_gamma   90.00
#
_symmetry.space_group_name_H-M   'P 1'
#
loop_
_entity.id
_entity.type
_entity.pdbx_description
1 polymer ?
#
loop_
_entity_poly.entity_id
_entity_poly.type
_entity_poly.pdbx_seq_one_letter_code
_entity_poly.pdbx_strand_id
1 'polypeptide(L)'
;MFVGLYHGDCTGAKALEEGEEKDTEFVFSGPYVNWVKVVKKELDPIQGLMAGKFKLEGNMAKVMRATKAAQELVNSATMVDTEFY
;
A
#
# COMPACT_ATOMS: atom_id res chain seq x y z
N MET A 1 -3.88 5.43 6.46
CA MET A 1 -2.77 6.32 6.09
C MET A 1 -3.01 6.81 4.67
N PHE A 2 -2.80 8.09 4.42
CA PHE A 2 -2.81 8.73 3.10
C PHE A 2 -1.38 8.97 2.64
N VAL A 3 -1.12 8.74 1.35
CA VAL A 3 0.15 9.05 0.70
C VAL A 3 -0.17 9.78 -0.61
N GLY A 4 0.30 11.02 -0.74
CA GLY A 4 0.20 11.81 -1.95
C GLY A 4 1.33 11.46 -2.91
N LEU A 5 0.99 10.99 -4.11
CA LEU A 5 1.96 10.62 -5.13
C LEU A 5 1.68 11.41 -6.42
N TYR A 6 2.70 12.03 -6.97
CA TYR A 6 2.59 12.79 -8.22
C TYR A 6 3.88 12.68 -9.04
N HIS A 7 3.78 12.17 -10.27
CA HIS A 7 4.92 12.05 -11.20
C HIS A 7 6.18 11.35 -10.65
N GLY A 8 6.01 10.42 -9.71
CA GLY A 8 7.12 9.69 -9.07
C GLY A 8 7.58 10.30 -7.74
N ASP A 9 7.09 11.48 -7.39
CA ASP A 9 7.40 12.13 -6.11
C ASP A 9 6.30 11.87 -5.07
N CYS A 10 6.72 11.77 -3.81
CA CYS A 10 5.82 11.77 -2.67
C CYS A 10 5.58 13.22 -2.23
N THR A 11 4.36 13.74 -2.47
CA THR A 11 3.98 15.12 -2.12
C THR A 11 3.57 15.28 -0.66
N GLY A 12 3.45 14.17 0.07
CA GLY A 12 3.20 14.15 1.51
C GLY A 12 2.60 12.82 1.97
N ALA A 13 2.68 12.54 3.26
CA ALA A 13 2.02 11.39 3.89
C ALA A 13 1.37 11.81 5.22
N LYS A 14 0.20 11.23 5.52
CA LYS A 14 -0.56 11.51 6.74
C LYS A 14 -1.16 10.22 7.30
N ALA A 15 -0.98 9.96 8.59
CA ALA A 15 -1.79 8.97 9.30
C ALA A 15 -3.22 9.53 9.43
N LEU A 16 -4.20 8.78 8.92
CA LEU A 16 -5.61 9.18 8.98
C LEU A 16 -6.20 8.65 10.28
N GLU A 17 -7.07 9.45 10.90
CA GLU A 17 -7.86 9.00 12.05
C GLU A 17 -8.91 7.95 11.63
N GLU A 18 -9.43 7.21 12.59
CA GLU A 18 -10.48 6.22 12.32
C GLU A 18 -11.73 6.92 11.78
N GLY A 19 -12.16 6.54 10.56
CA GLY A 19 -13.27 7.18 9.84
C GLY A 19 -12.91 8.44 9.06
N GLU A 20 -11.65 8.91 9.10
CA GLU A 20 -11.19 9.99 8.23
C GLU A 20 -10.96 9.44 6.81
N GLU A 21 -11.86 9.77 5.89
CA GLU A 21 -11.73 9.46 4.47
C GLU A 21 -11.10 10.64 3.72
N LYS A 22 -10.13 10.34 2.86
CA LYS A 22 -9.55 11.27 1.89
C LYS A 22 -10.02 10.86 0.51
N ASP A 23 -10.35 11.85 -0.32
CA ASP A 23 -10.60 11.59 -1.74
C ASP A 23 -9.30 11.10 -2.40
N THR A 24 -9.28 9.83 -2.76
CA THR A 24 -8.10 9.14 -3.30
C THR A 24 -8.49 8.28 -4.48
N GLU A 25 -7.65 8.28 -5.52
CA GLU A 25 -7.87 7.43 -6.70
C GLU A 25 -7.73 5.93 -6.38
N PHE A 26 -6.97 5.59 -5.34
CA PHE A 26 -6.69 4.21 -4.94
C PHE A 26 -6.74 4.03 -3.43
N VAL A 27 -7.43 2.99 -2.97
CA VAL A 27 -7.39 2.53 -1.58
C VAL A 27 -6.91 1.09 -1.55
N PHE A 28 -5.79 0.83 -0.88
CA PHE A 28 -5.24 -0.51 -0.71
C PHE A 28 -5.40 -0.94 0.75
N SER A 29 -6.20 -1.98 0.98
CA SER A 29 -6.62 -2.41 2.32
C SER A 29 -6.46 -3.90 2.52
N GLY A 30 -6.28 -4.32 3.77
CA GLY A 30 -6.18 -5.73 4.13
C GLY A 30 -5.91 -5.92 5.61
N PRO A 31 -6.00 -7.17 6.12
CA PRO A 31 -5.75 -7.49 7.51
C PRO A 31 -4.34 -7.08 7.95
N TYR A 32 -4.20 -6.58 9.18
CA TYR A 32 -2.91 -6.20 9.78
C TYR A 32 -1.87 -7.31 9.66
N VAL A 33 -2.25 -8.57 9.91
CA VAL A 33 -1.36 -9.73 9.80
C VAL A 33 -0.74 -9.90 8.40
N ASN A 34 -1.43 -9.47 7.35
CA ASN A 34 -0.89 -9.50 5.98
C ASN A 34 0.10 -8.35 5.77
N TRP A 35 -0.17 -7.17 6.32
CA TRP A 35 0.77 -6.05 6.33
C TRP A 35 2.07 -6.38 7.06
N VAL A 36 2.01 -7.04 8.22
CA VAL A 36 3.21 -7.50 8.94
C VAL A 36 4.05 -8.44 8.07
N LYS A 37 3.41 -9.38 7.36
CA LYS A 37 4.11 -10.30 6.44
C LYS A 37 4.78 -9.55 5.27
N VAL A 38 4.12 -8.52 4.74
CA VAL A 38 4.68 -7.66 3.69
C VAL A 38 5.93 -6.94 4.21
N VAL A 39 5.86 -6.31 5.38
CA VAL A 39 7.01 -5.61 5.98
C VAL A 39 8.18 -6.57 6.26
N LYS A 40 7.88 -7.79 6.70
CA LYS A 40 8.86 -8.87 6.88
C LYS A 40 9.34 -9.52 5.57
N LYS A 41 8.86 -9.07 4.40
CA LYS A 41 9.15 -9.63 3.07
C LYS A 41 8.75 -11.11 2.91
N GLU A 42 7.82 -11.59 3.72
CA GLU A 42 7.24 -12.94 3.65
C GLU A 42 6.05 -13.02 2.67
N LEU A 43 5.50 -11.87 2.28
CA LEU A 43 4.39 -11.76 1.34
C LEU A 43 4.67 -10.62 0.36
N ASP A 44 4.69 -10.93 -0.94
CA ASP A 44 4.66 -9.91 -1.98
C ASP A 44 3.27 -9.26 -2.04
N PRO A 45 3.14 -7.93 -2.00
CA PRO A 45 1.87 -7.21 -1.94
C PRO A 45 1.04 -7.38 -3.22
N ILE A 46 1.67 -7.51 -4.40
CA ILE A 46 0.95 -7.75 -5.66
C ILE A 46 0.43 -9.18 -5.71
N GLN A 47 1.24 -10.17 -5.33
CA GLN A 47 0.78 -11.54 -5.18
C GLN A 47 -0.33 -11.66 -4.12
N GLY A 48 -0.20 -10.93 -3.01
CA GLY A 48 -1.22 -10.85 -1.97
C GLY A 48 -2.54 -10.28 -2.50
N LEU A 49 -2.48 -9.23 -3.31
CA LEU A 49 -3.67 -8.66 -3.97
C LEU A 49 -4.31 -9.66 -4.95
N MET A 50 -3.51 -10.27 -5.82
CA MET A 50 -3.99 -11.27 -6.80
C MET A 50 -4.59 -12.51 -6.13
N ALA A 51 -4.07 -12.91 -4.96
CA ALA A 51 -4.58 -14.01 -4.15
C ALA A 51 -5.77 -13.62 -3.26
N GLY A 52 -6.25 -12.38 -3.32
CA GLY A 52 -7.38 -11.89 -2.51
C GLY A 52 -7.07 -11.65 -1.03
N LYS A 53 -5.78 -11.63 -0.65
CA LYS A 53 -5.31 -11.29 0.71
C LYS A 53 -5.36 -9.80 1.01
N PHE A 54 -5.34 -8.98 -0.04
CA PHE A 54 -5.57 -7.54 -0.01
C PHE A 54 -6.73 -7.19 -0.95
N LYS A 55 -7.32 -6.03 -0.71
CA LYS A 55 -8.32 -5.41 -1.58
C LYS A 55 -7.75 -4.10 -2.10
N LEU A 56 -8.06 -3.81 -3.36
CA LEU A 56 -7.77 -2.53 -3.98
C LEU A 56 -9.07 -1.95 -4.51
N GLU A 57 -9.39 -0.74 -4.07
CA GLU A 57 -10.44 0.09 -4.65
C GLU A 57 -9.78 1.12 -5.58
N GLY A 58 -10.40 1.39 -6.74
CA GLY A 58 -9.85 2.23 -7.79
C GLY A 58 -9.61 1.50 -9.12
N ASN A 59 -8.91 2.14 -10.05
CA ASN A 59 -8.69 1.58 -11.39
C ASN A 59 -7.57 0.51 -11.38
N MET A 60 -7.96 -0.76 -11.21
CA MET A 60 -7.03 -1.89 -11.20
C MET A 60 -6.14 -1.96 -12.45
N ALA A 61 -6.67 -1.63 -13.63
CA ALA A 61 -5.88 -1.67 -14.87
C ALA A 61 -4.73 -0.64 -14.85
N LYS A 62 -4.91 0.51 -14.21
CA LYS A 62 -3.86 1.52 -14.04
C LYS A 62 -2.78 1.04 -13.07
N VAL A 63 -3.16 0.41 -11.95
CA VAL A 63 -2.20 -0.19 -11.00
C VAL A 63 -1.40 -1.31 -11.65
N MET A 64 -2.05 -2.20 -12.39
CA MET A 64 -1.38 -3.32 -13.07
C MET A 64 -0.44 -2.88 -14.20
N ARG A 65 -0.62 -1.68 -14.77
CA ARG A 65 0.35 -1.08 -15.71
C ARG A 65 1.56 -0.48 -14.97
N ALA A 66 1.36 -0.05 -13.72
CA ALA A 66 2.36 0.56 -12.86
C ALA A 66 2.81 -0.39 -11.72
N THR A 67 2.71 -1.71 -11.92
CA THR A 67 2.94 -2.74 -10.87
C THR A 67 4.29 -2.57 -10.17
N LYS A 68 5.35 -2.25 -10.91
CA LYS A 68 6.67 -2.02 -10.32
C LYS A 68 6.66 -0.83 -9.35
N ALA A 69 6.00 0.27 -9.69
CA ALA A 69 5.93 1.44 -8.82
C ALA A 69 5.11 1.14 -7.55
N ALA A 70 3.98 0.42 -7.69
CA ALA A 70 3.18 -0.02 -6.55
C ALA A 70 3.97 -0.95 -5.62
N GLN A 71 4.74 -1.88 -6.19
CA GLN A 71 5.64 -2.76 -5.45
C GLN A 71 6.73 -1.98 -4.71
N GLU A 72 7.40 -1.04 -5.39
CA GLU A 72 8.47 -0.24 -4.79
C GLU A 72 7.98 0.68 -3.68
N LEU A 73 6.75 1.21 -3.78
CA LEU A 73 6.15 1.99 -2.70
C LEU A 73 6.02 1.17 -1.41
N VAL A 74 5.55 -0.08 -1.53
CA VAL A 74 5.41 -0.97 -0.38
C VAL A 74 6.78 -1.45 0.11
N ASN A 75 7.70 -1.78 -0.80
CA ASN A 75 9.07 -2.14 -0.45
C ASN A 75 9.77 -1.02 0.32
N SER A 76 9.53 0.25 -0.06
CA SER A 76 10.12 1.40 0.61
C SER A 76 9.67 1.51 2.07
N ALA A 77 8.42 1.15 2.37
CA ALA A 77 7.94 1.08 3.74
C ALA A 77 8.68 0.03 4.58
N THR A 78 9.24 -1.02 3.96
CA THR A 78 10.02 -2.06 4.66
C THR A 78 11.43 -1.61 5.06
N MET A 79 11.89 -0.46 4.59
CA MET A 79 13.19 0.12 4.95
C MET A 79 13.16 0.89 6.27
N VAL A 80 11.99 1.11 6.85
CA VAL A 80 11.82 1.79 8.13
C VAL A 80 11.83 0.75 9.24
N ASP A 81 12.68 0.95 10.24
CA ASP A 81 12.70 0.10 11.44
C ASP A 81 11.31 0.11 12.09
N THR A 82 10.68 -1.07 12.12
CA THR A 82 9.28 -1.24 12.51
C THR A 82 9.19 -2.27 13.63
N GLU A 83 8.59 -1.86 14.76
CA GLU A 83 8.21 -2.76 15.84
C GLU A 83 6.75 -3.19 15.65
N PHE A 84 6.46 -4.48 15.88
CA PHE A 84 5.12 -5.05 15.77
C PHE A 84 4.62 -5.42 17.16
N TYR A 85 3.43 -4.96 17.50
CA TYR A 85 2.74 -5.27 18.76
C TYR A 85 1.45 -6.05 18.47
#